data_AF-A0A4P7N6K3-F1
#
_entry.id   AF-A0A4P7N6K3-F1
#
_cell.length_a   1.000
_cell.length_b   1.000
_cell.length_c   1.000
_cell.angle_alpha   90.00
_cell.angle_beta   90.00
_cell.angle_gamma   90.00
#
_symmetry.space_group_name_H-M   'P 1'
#
loop_
_entity.id
_entity.type
_entity.pdbx_description
1 polymer ?
#
loop_
_entity_poly.entity_id
_entity_poly.type
_entity_poly.pdbx_seq_one_letter_code
_entity_poly.pdbx_strand_id
1 'polypeptide(L)'
;MKLISTLSKITLAALAGTALASPAALVPTPASEISTPVSTDPKVIPPVPATIVATEDGTCGIFKNGTTCEDTEHGACCSIAGFCGNGPSFCLEGCQPKFGSCGKAAMGDAAPAAQLAVLPI
;
A
#
# COMPACT_ATOMS: atom_id res chain seq x y z
N MET A 1 -23.72 -53.04 33.48
CA MET A 1 -22.37 -53.62 33.62
C MET A 1 -21.57 -53.21 32.41
N LYS A 2 -20.49 -52.42 32.65
CA LYS A 2 -19.28 -52.30 31.83
C LYS A 2 -19.45 -51.77 30.38
N LEU A 3 -18.74 -50.76 29.89
CA LEU A 3 -17.61 -49.97 30.38
C LEU A 3 -17.53 -48.75 29.44
N ILE A 4 -17.66 -47.57 30.01
CA ILE A 4 -17.08 -46.33 29.50
C ILE A 4 -15.56 -46.50 29.39
N SER A 5 -15.04 -46.76 28.19
CA SER A 5 -13.60 -46.87 27.91
C SER A 5 -13.43 -46.78 26.40
N THR A 6 -13.14 -45.62 25.82
CA THR A 6 -11.76 -45.19 25.61
C THR A 6 -11.68 -43.66 25.52
N LEU A 7 -11.69 -43.01 26.69
CA LEU A 7 -11.07 -41.71 26.89
C LEU A 7 -9.54 -41.91 26.72
N SER A 8 -9.06 -41.86 25.49
CA SER A 8 -7.63 -42.02 25.18
C SER A 8 -7.03 -40.67 24.78
N LYS A 9 -6.59 -39.94 25.81
CA LYS A 9 -5.33 -39.19 25.83
C LYS A 9 -5.22 -38.01 24.85
N ILE A 10 -6.00 -36.97 25.09
CA ILE A 10 -5.55 -35.61 24.75
C ILE A 10 -4.51 -35.23 25.80
N THR A 11 -3.27 -35.61 25.51
CA THR A 11 -2.11 -35.26 26.33
C THR A 11 -1.96 -33.74 26.30
N LEU A 12 -2.20 -33.12 27.46
CA LEU A 12 -1.68 -31.81 27.82
C LEU A 12 -0.16 -31.81 27.59
N ALA A 13 0.30 -31.19 26.52
CA ALA A 13 1.70 -30.85 26.32
C ALA A 13 1.84 -29.31 26.32
N ALA A 14 2.13 -28.82 27.52
CA ALA A 14 3.01 -27.70 27.82
C ALA A 14 2.78 -26.37 27.09
N LEU A 15 2.18 -25.45 27.84
CA LEU A 15 2.56 -24.04 27.88
C LEU A 15 4.08 -23.93 28.11
N ALA A 16 4.85 -23.71 27.05
CA ALA A 16 6.20 -23.18 27.13
C ALA A 16 6.16 -21.74 26.59
N GLY A 17 5.68 -20.84 27.46
CA GLY A 17 6.00 -19.44 27.33
C GLY A 17 7.47 -19.24 27.65
N THR A 18 8.25 -18.86 26.65
CA THR A 18 9.50 -18.13 26.85
C THR A 18 9.42 -16.87 26.01
N ALA A 19 8.75 -15.88 26.60
CA ALA A 19 9.06 -14.48 26.33
C ALA A 19 10.52 -14.26 26.68
N LEU A 20 11.40 -14.34 25.67
CA LEU A 20 12.70 -13.69 25.73
C LEU A 20 12.50 -12.32 25.11
N ALA A 21 12.19 -11.37 26.00
CA ALA A 21 12.44 -9.97 25.77
C ALA A 21 13.89 -9.84 25.29
N SER A 22 14.06 -9.51 24.01
CA SER A 22 15.35 -9.01 23.55
C SER A 22 15.57 -7.68 24.25
N PRO A 23 16.61 -7.53 25.07
CA PRO A 23 16.94 -6.23 25.64
C PRO A 23 17.22 -5.28 24.49
N ALA A 24 16.59 -4.11 24.57
CA ALA A 24 16.95 -2.93 23.83
C ALA A 24 18.45 -2.68 23.97
N ALA A 25 19.23 -3.19 23.01
CA ALA A 25 20.50 -2.61 22.68
C ALA A 25 20.17 -1.30 21.96
N LEU A 26 20.00 -0.25 22.78
CA LEU A 26 20.13 1.14 22.37
C LEU A 26 21.57 1.32 21.89
N VAL A 27 21.85 0.88 20.67
CA VAL A 27 22.96 1.39 19.89
C VAL A 27 22.41 2.62 19.20
N PRO A 28 22.80 3.85 19.57
CA PRO A 28 22.60 4.97 18.67
C PRO A 28 23.42 4.63 17.43
N THR A 29 22.75 4.19 16.37
CA THR A 29 23.31 4.35 15.04
C THR A 29 23.66 5.83 14.92
N PRO A 30 24.91 6.19 14.59
CA PRO A 30 25.15 7.56 14.19
C PRO A 30 24.15 7.83 13.08
N ALA A 31 23.31 8.85 13.27
CA ALA A 31 22.75 9.55 12.14
C ALA A 31 24.00 9.97 11.34
N SER A 32 24.35 9.16 10.34
CA SER A 32 25.01 9.70 9.18
C SER A 32 24.05 10.76 8.72
N GLU A 33 24.29 11.98 9.18
CA GLU A 33 23.91 13.18 8.47
C GLU A 33 24.57 13.04 7.11
N ILE A 34 23.86 12.33 6.24
CA ILE A 34 24.04 12.45 4.83
C ILE A 34 23.57 13.89 4.59
N SER A 35 24.53 14.82 4.74
CA SER A 35 24.49 16.07 4.01
C SER A 35 24.56 15.66 2.56
N THR A 36 23.39 15.27 2.02
CA THR A 36 23.14 15.45 0.62
C THR A 36 23.33 16.94 0.40
N PRO A 37 24.20 17.35 -0.54
CA PRO A 37 24.15 18.73 -0.98
C PRO A 37 22.70 18.96 -1.40
N VAL A 38 22.03 19.91 -0.74
CA VAL A 38 20.85 20.51 -1.34
C VAL A 38 21.37 21.08 -2.65
N SER A 39 21.10 20.34 -3.73
CA SER A 39 21.43 20.77 -5.06
C SER A 39 20.43 21.89 -5.34
N THR A 40 20.74 23.08 -4.85
CA THR A 40 20.27 24.36 -5.39
C THR A 40 20.94 24.56 -6.75
N ASP A 41 20.88 23.55 -7.60
CA ASP A 41 20.90 23.77 -9.02
C ASP A 41 19.47 24.29 -9.30
N PRO A 42 19.29 25.49 -9.87
CA PRO A 42 18.00 25.92 -10.39
C PRO A 42 17.68 25.05 -11.61
N LYS A 43 17.48 23.75 -11.38
CA LYS A 43 16.89 22.80 -12.30
C LYS A 43 15.48 23.31 -12.49
N VAL A 44 15.34 24.07 -13.57
CA VAL A 44 14.11 24.54 -14.21
C VAL A 44 12.94 23.79 -13.60
N ILE A 45 12.27 24.42 -12.63
CA ILE A 45 11.03 23.88 -12.10
C ILE A 45 10.13 23.80 -13.32
N PRO A 46 9.79 22.59 -13.83
CA PRO A 46 8.89 22.50 -14.95
C PRO A 46 7.64 23.27 -14.56
N PRO A 47 7.13 24.16 -15.44
CA PRO A 47 5.94 24.93 -15.13
C PRO A 47 4.87 23.94 -14.68
N VAL A 48 4.32 24.14 -13.49
CA VAL A 48 3.22 23.32 -12.99
C VAL A 48 2.13 23.42 -14.06
N PRO A 49 1.72 22.31 -14.71
CA PRO A 49 0.72 22.39 -15.75
C PRO A 49 -0.54 22.99 -15.14
N ALA A 50 -1.05 24.05 -15.77
CA ALA A 50 -2.24 24.77 -15.29
C ALA A 50 -3.50 23.88 -15.33
N THR A 51 -3.43 22.79 -16.08
CA THR A 51 -4.51 21.82 -16.28
C THR A 51 -3.96 20.43 -15.96
N ILE A 52 -4.58 19.74 -15.01
CA ILE A 52 -4.29 18.34 -14.68
C ILE A 52 -5.19 17.49 -15.60
N VAL A 53 -4.60 16.59 -16.37
CA VAL A 53 -5.32 15.78 -17.38
C VAL A 53 -5.34 14.31 -16.98
N ALA A 54 -6.42 13.59 -17.29
CA ALA A 54 -6.50 12.15 -17.00
C ALA A 54 -5.40 11.40 -17.77
N THR A 55 -4.80 10.38 -17.15
CA THR A 55 -3.77 9.56 -17.81
C THR A 55 -4.36 8.59 -18.81
N GLU A 56 -3.67 8.42 -19.94
CA GLU A 56 -3.94 7.36 -20.92
C GLU A 56 -3.08 6.11 -20.69
N ASP A 57 -1.83 6.29 -20.21
CA ASP A 57 -0.86 5.19 -20.03
C ASP A 57 -0.73 4.70 -18.57
N GLY A 58 -1.64 5.09 -17.67
CA GLY A 58 -1.58 4.76 -16.24
C GLY A 58 -0.47 5.44 -15.43
N THR A 59 0.17 6.49 -15.94
CA THR A 59 1.20 7.26 -15.21
C THR A 59 0.64 8.57 -14.67
N CYS A 60 1.11 9.00 -13.51
CA CYS A 60 0.57 10.16 -12.80
C CYS A 60 1.65 10.98 -12.10
N GLY A 61 1.31 12.22 -11.74
CA GLY A 61 2.19 13.09 -10.98
C GLY A 61 2.89 14.17 -11.80
N ILE A 62 3.53 15.11 -11.09
CA ILE A 62 4.18 16.28 -11.70
C ILE A 62 5.28 15.91 -12.70
N PHE A 63 5.96 14.79 -12.48
CA PHE A 63 7.03 14.30 -13.35
C PHE A 63 6.51 13.50 -14.55
N LYS A 64 5.20 13.27 -14.63
CA LYS A 64 4.51 12.54 -15.72
C LYS A 64 3.56 13.47 -16.48
N ASN A 65 4.04 14.68 -16.80
CA ASN A 65 3.25 15.73 -17.46
C ASN A 65 2.06 16.25 -16.64
N GLY A 66 2.03 16.00 -15.32
CA GLY A 66 0.96 16.43 -14.44
C GLY A 66 -0.37 15.72 -14.72
N THR A 67 -0.31 14.43 -15.04
CA THR A 67 -1.50 13.60 -15.26
C THR A 67 -2.11 13.13 -13.94
N THR A 68 -3.43 12.90 -13.95
CA THR A 68 -4.21 12.36 -12.83
C THR A 68 -4.73 10.96 -13.11
N CYS A 69 -4.92 10.19 -12.05
CA CYS A 69 -5.53 8.87 -12.05
C CYS A 69 -7.06 8.91 -11.94
N GLU A 70 -7.63 10.08 -11.63
CA GLU A 70 -9.07 10.24 -11.49
C GLU A 70 -9.81 9.96 -12.80
N ASP A 71 -10.97 9.31 -12.69
CA ASP A 71 -11.84 8.91 -13.80
C ASP A 71 -11.15 8.02 -14.87
N THR A 72 -10.10 7.30 -14.50
CA THR A 72 -9.40 6.35 -15.39
C THR A 72 -9.62 4.89 -14.99
N GLU A 73 -9.49 3.98 -15.95
CA GLU A 73 -9.51 2.53 -15.72
C GLU A 73 -8.28 2.01 -14.94
N HIS A 74 -7.23 2.82 -14.84
CA HIS A 74 -5.99 2.46 -14.14
C HIS A 74 -6.13 2.51 -12.61
N GLY A 75 -7.25 2.99 -12.08
CA GLY A 75 -7.52 3.14 -10.65
C GLY A 75 -7.38 4.57 -10.18
N ALA A 76 -7.98 4.90 -9.03
CA ALA A 76 -8.16 6.29 -8.60
C ALA A 76 -6.93 6.91 -7.92
N CYS A 77 -5.94 6.11 -7.52
CA CYS A 77 -4.86 6.54 -6.64
C CYS A 77 -3.54 6.70 -7.39
N CYS A 78 -2.88 7.84 -7.20
CA CYS A 78 -1.55 8.08 -7.74
C CYS A 78 -0.48 7.71 -6.71
N SER A 79 0.28 6.64 -6.95
CA SER A 79 1.37 6.23 -6.06
C SER A 79 2.57 7.20 -6.09
N ILE A 80 3.45 7.10 -5.09
CA ILE A 80 4.72 7.85 -5.05
C ILE A 80 5.63 7.55 -6.25
N ALA A 81 5.49 6.36 -6.83
CA ALA A 81 6.23 5.93 -8.01
C ALA A 81 5.74 6.59 -9.31
N GLY A 82 4.62 7.34 -9.26
CA GLY A 82 4.03 8.01 -10.42
C GLY A 82 3.21 7.07 -11.30
N PHE A 83 2.54 6.09 -10.68
CA PHE A 83 1.65 5.14 -11.34
C PHE A 83 0.28 5.10 -10.67
N CYS A 84 -0.75 4.97 -11.51
CA CYS A 84 -2.13 4.78 -11.09
C CYS A 84 -2.39 3.34 -10.64
N GLY A 85 -3.26 3.21 -9.65
CA GLY A 85 -3.68 1.91 -9.15
C GLY A 85 -4.78 2.03 -8.12
N ASN A 86 -5.18 0.87 -7.62
CA ASN A 86 -6.10 0.72 -6.49
C ASN A 86 -5.39 -0.05 -5.38
N GLY A 87 -5.82 0.16 -4.13
CA GLY A 87 -5.32 -0.57 -2.97
C GLY A 87 -4.21 0.12 -2.18
N PRO A 88 -3.73 -0.52 -1.10
CA PRO A 88 -2.89 0.11 -0.08
C PRO A 88 -1.59 0.70 -0.62
N SER A 89 -0.95 0.00 -1.54
CA SER A 89 0.34 0.41 -2.14
C SER A 89 0.24 1.68 -3.00
N PHE A 90 -0.98 2.02 -3.46
CA PHE A 90 -1.22 3.18 -4.32
C PHE A 90 -1.93 4.31 -3.55
N CYS A 91 -2.87 3.96 -2.67
CA CYS A 91 -3.76 4.92 -2.03
C CYS A 91 -3.35 5.32 -0.60
N LEU A 92 -2.40 4.64 0.05
CA LEU A 92 -1.96 4.97 1.41
C LEU A 92 -0.67 5.81 1.39
N GLU A 93 0.36 5.36 2.11
CA GLU A 93 1.60 6.09 2.25
C GLU A 93 2.23 6.38 0.88
N GLY A 94 2.56 7.64 0.66
CA GLY A 94 3.13 8.10 -0.62
C GLY A 94 2.11 8.38 -1.73
N CYS A 95 0.80 8.25 -1.48
CA CYS A 95 -0.20 8.67 -2.46
C CYS A 95 -0.10 10.18 -2.74
N GLN A 96 -0.21 10.59 -4.01
CA GLN A 96 -0.12 11.98 -4.46
C GLN A 96 -1.53 12.59 -4.63
N PRO A 97 -2.07 13.33 -3.64
CA PRO A 97 -3.48 13.76 -3.62
C PRO A 97 -3.84 14.84 -4.65
N LYS A 98 -2.83 15.45 -5.29
CA LYS A 98 -3.04 16.38 -6.42
C LYS A 98 -3.34 15.65 -7.74
N PHE A 99 -3.02 14.37 -7.82
CA PHE A 99 -3.04 13.58 -9.05
C PHE A 99 -3.86 12.29 -8.89
N GLY A 100 -4.63 12.18 -7.81
CA GLY A 100 -5.47 11.04 -7.51
C GLY A 100 -6.19 11.18 -6.18
N SER A 101 -7.16 10.31 -5.96
CA SER A 101 -7.87 10.18 -4.70
C SER A 101 -7.06 9.31 -3.74
N CYS A 102 -6.71 9.84 -2.56
CA CYS A 102 -5.92 9.12 -1.56
C CYS A 102 -6.78 8.64 -0.39
N GLY A 103 -6.39 7.53 0.21
CA GLY A 103 -7.02 6.91 1.38
C GLY A 103 -7.79 5.64 1.04
N LYS A 104 -8.36 5.03 2.09
CA LYS A 104 -9.09 3.75 1.99
C LYS A 104 -10.34 3.83 1.11
N ALA A 105 -11.01 4.98 1.08
CA ALA A 105 -12.19 5.18 0.24
C ALA A 105 -11.88 5.13 -1.26
N ALA A 106 -10.65 5.49 -1.65
CA ALA A 106 -10.21 5.52 -3.05
C ALA A 106 -9.75 4.15 -3.57
N MET A 107 -9.59 3.16 -2.69
CA MET A 107 -9.16 1.81 -3.08
C MET A 107 -10.23 1.03 -3.84
N GLY A 108 -11.46 1.56 -3.92
CA GLY A 108 -12.65 0.80 -4.20
C GLY A 108 -12.90 -0.19 -3.06
N ASP A 109 -14.16 -0.35 -2.65
CA ASP A 109 -14.56 -1.63 -2.07
C ASP A 109 -14.05 -2.71 -3.03
N ALA A 110 -13.26 -3.66 -2.54
CA ALA A 110 -12.74 -4.75 -3.35
C ALA A 110 -13.92 -5.32 -4.14
N ALA A 111 -14.01 -4.99 -5.43
CA ALA A 111 -15.08 -5.47 -6.28
C ALA A 111 -15.08 -7.00 -6.10
N PRO A 112 -16.17 -7.61 -5.59
CA PRO A 112 -16.17 -9.04 -5.33
C PRO A 112 -15.73 -9.73 -6.61
N ALA A 113 -14.58 -10.40 -6.52
CA ALA A 113 -14.03 -11.20 -7.59
C ALA A 113 -15.15 -12.12 -8.09
N ALA A 114 -15.52 -11.96 -9.35
CA ALA A 114 -16.26 -12.93 -10.13
C ALA A 114 -17.41 -13.62 -9.37
N GLN A 115 -18.59 -13.01 -9.34
CA GLN A 115 -19.77 -13.87 -9.47
C GLN A 115 -19.82 -14.33 -10.92
N LEU A 116 -19.16 -15.46 -11.13
CA LEU A 116 -19.43 -16.43 -12.17
C LEU A 116 -20.91 -16.32 -12.57
N ALA A 117 -21.20 -15.70 -13.72
CA ALA A 117 -22.52 -15.76 -14.32
C ALA A 117 -22.71 -17.22 -14.75
N VAL A 118 -23.25 -18.01 -13.81
CA VAL A 118 -23.79 -19.33 -14.05
C VAL A 118 -24.86 -19.16 -15.13
N LEU A 119 -24.64 -19.83 -16.26
CA LEU A 119 -25.58 -19.93 -17.38
C LEU A 119 -27.00 -20.24 -16.90
N PRO A 120 -28.03 -19.45 -17.28
CA PRO A 120 -29.40 -19.92 -17.20
C PRO A 120 -29.73 -20.81 -18.41
N ILE A 121 -29.88 -22.12 -18.10
CA ILE A 121 -30.67 -23.20 -18.73
C ILE A 121 -30.69 -23.30 -20.26
#